data_AF-A0AAJ8B1Y4-F1
#
_entry.id   AF-A0AAJ8B1Y4-F1
#
_cell.length_a   1.000
_cell.length_b   1.000
_cell.length_c   1.000
_cell.angle_alpha   90.00
_cell.angle_beta   90.00
_cell.angle_gamma   90.00
#
_symmetry.space_group_name_H-M   'P 1'
#
loop_
_entity.id
_entity.type
_entity.pdbx_description
1 polymer ?
#
loop_
_entity_poly.entity_id
_entity_poly.type
_entity_poly.pdbx_seq_one_letter_code
_entity_poly.pdbx_strand_id
1 'polypeptide(L)'
;MVGEDIILPCRLEPATDVVAMTLEWARPDLNPRFVHLRRDGVELLINQYPSYVGRTSLSTDKLKHGDISLKLSKVKLSDEGTYRCHIPSKGTAMVELVVGAISSPVVVIAEIDQPVRAVVLECESKGWYPEPEVLWLDGEGNLLSAGPTETVRGPDDLYTVSSRVTVEKRHSNSFTCRVQQNKTNQSRTAEIRILEEVFLAPSCSAVRIIIVLILSVTFMVFLVVVFVLWKLRQNKINKMNQDGEAEEREQLFNRSMRKDYSVKKKTELHDMLQEKEEEKKNMQQVISVLMEQKTKLESSRDKQISQLEEVEKKRSENEKELKSLEKKFYWDKCERKNDLLKEKVELEEKGREYKGSLQITVEQLHKTRDVIKIMTEWENKIENQFKQIEKQLEKTERLKEKNPRKLHPDQTEQSERVEETEEEKETEDETEKEKETEKETEKETEKEEETEKETEKEEETEKETQREEETEEETEKEEETETQREEKNKMKPEPDQTEQSGKERRQTKTLIQKHFQSFVRVNHRL
;
A
#
# COMPACT_ATOMS: atom_id res chain seq x y z
N MET A 1 -5.86 25.99 0.42
CA MET A 1 -6.24 24.66 0.92
C MET A 1 -5.14 24.09 1.80
N VAL A 2 -5.40 23.05 2.60
CA VAL A 2 -4.35 22.33 3.34
C VAL A 2 -3.29 21.80 2.36
N GLY A 3 -2.02 21.89 2.73
CA GLY A 3 -0.87 21.46 1.92
C GLY A 3 -0.38 22.50 0.90
N GLU A 4 -1.17 23.53 0.58
CA GLU A 4 -0.79 24.56 -0.39
C GLU A 4 0.08 25.67 0.22
N ASP A 5 0.76 26.41 -0.65
CA ASP A 5 1.41 27.68 -0.31
C ASP A 5 0.44 28.84 -0.54
N ILE A 6 0.31 29.75 0.43
CA ILE A 6 -0.58 30.91 0.36
C ILE A 6 0.17 32.22 0.59
N ILE A 7 -0.51 33.33 0.30
CA ILE A 7 -0.06 34.68 0.62
C ILE A 7 -1.12 35.35 1.50
N LEU A 8 -0.74 35.78 2.69
CA LEU A 8 -1.55 36.64 3.55
C LEU A 8 -1.31 38.11 3.15
N PRO A 9 -2.28 38.80 2.54
CA PRO A 9 -2.06 40.12 1.99
C PRO A 9 -1.97 41.18 3.08
N CYS A 10 -0.96 42.05 3.02
CA CYS A 10 -0.90 43.25 3.84
C CYS A 10 -0.04 44.32 3.17
N ARG A 11 -0.60 45.52 3.00
CA ARG A 11 0.01 46.62 2.24
C ARG A 11 -0.08 47.93 3.01
N LEU A 12 0.95 48.74 2.85
CA LEU A 12 1.03 50.07 3.44
C LEU A 12 0.44 51.12 2.49
N GLU A 13 -0.39 52.01 3.04
CA GLU A 13 -0.93 53.17 2.32
C GLU A 13 -0.51 54.47 3.05
N PRO A 14 0.25 55.39 2.39
CA PRO A 14 0.82 55.27 1.05
C PRO A 14 1.99 54.27 0.96
N ALA A 15 2.16 53.68 -0.21
CA ALA A 15 3.27 52.77 -0.50
C ALA A 15 4.62 53.47 -0.29
N THR A 16 5.46 52.90 0.58
CA THR A 16 6.81 53.41 0.88
C THR A 16 7.76 52.24 1.09
N ASP A 17 9.06 52.46 0.89
CA ASP A 17 10.09 51.45 1.13
C ASP A 17 10.17 51.11 2.62
N VAL A 18 9.96 49.84 2.96
CA VAL A 18 10.02 49.32 4.33
C VAL A 18 11.06 48.21 4.52
N VAL A 19 11.99 48.03 3.57
CA VAL A 19 12.99 46.93 3.59
C VAL A 19 13.82 46.92 4.88
N ALA A 20 14.23 48.11 5.34
CA ALA A 20 15.05 48.31 6.53
C ALA A 20 14.23 48.50 7.82
N MET A 21 12.89 48.48 7.75
CA MET A 21 12.04 48.68 8.92
C MET A 21 11.83 47.39 9.72
N THR A 22 11.34 47.53 10.95
CA THR A 22 10.82 46.39 11.73
C THR A 22 9.44 45.99 11.22
N LEU A 23 9.29 44.71 10.86
CA LEU A 23 8.05 44.11 10.38
C LEU A 23 7.69 42.93 11.28
N GLU A 24 6.46 42.93 11.78
CA GLU A 24 5.94 41.87 12.64
C GLU A 24 4.71 41.24 11.99
N TRP A 25 4.75 39.94 11.81
CA TRP A 25 3.55 39.13 11.66
C TRP A 25 3.35 38.31 12.93
N ALA A 26 2.17 38.44 13.54
CA ALA A 26 1.85 37.78 14.79
C ALA A 26 0.44 37.19 14.81
N ARG A 27 0.27 36.10 15.54
CA ARG A 27 -1.00 35.49 15.89
C ARG A 27 -1.32 35.84 17.35
N PRO A 28 -2.36 36.65 17.64
CA PRO A 28 -2.66 37.09 19.01
C PRO A 28 -3.00 35.95 19.99
N ASP A 29 -3.46 34.83 19.47
CA ASP A 29 -3.88 33.64 20.20
C ASP A 29 -2.73 32.65 20.48
N LEU A 30 -1.54 32.89 19.93
CA LEU A 30 -0.36 32.04 20.15
C LEU A 30 0.61 32.64 21.16
N ASN A 31 1.36 31.75 21.85
CA ASN A 31 2.47 32.12 22.71
C ASN A 31 3.66 31.17 22.47
N PRO A 32 4.80 31.65 21.92
CA PRO A 32 5.09 33.01 21.44
C PRO A 32 4.17 33.47 20.30
N ARG A 33 3.84 34.77 20.24
CA ARG A 33 2.88 35.29 19.25
C ARG A 33 3.42 35.46 17.84
N PHE A 34 4.74 35.50 17.63
CA PHE A 34 5.30 35.89 16.34
C PHE A 34 5.27 34.71 15.37
N VAL A 35 4.66 34.90 14.21
CA VAL A 35 4.73 33.94 13.11
C VAL A 35 5.87 34.28 12.14
N HIS A 36 6.24 35.56 12.03
CA HIS A 36 7.42 36.02 11.30
C HIS A 36 7.86 37.38 11.87
N LEU A 37 9.16 37.57 12.08
CA LEU A 37 9.72 38.80 12.60
C LEU A 37 10.94 39.20 11.79
N ARG A 38 10.96 40.45 11.32
CA ARG A 38 12.10 41.05 10.62
C ARG A 38 12.47 42.37 11.29
N ARG A 39 13.75 42.59 11.57
CA ARG A 39 14.28 43.85 12.12
C ARG A 39 15.52 44.25 11.35
N ASP A 40 15.61 45.53 10.99
CA ASP A 40 16.77 46.11 10.29
C ASP A 40 17.20 45.32 9.05
N GLY A 41 16.22 44.79 8.31
CA GLY A 41 16.48 44.00 7.11
C GLY A 41 16.92 42.54 7.34
N VAL A 42 16.89 42.05 8.59
CA VAL A 42 17.27 40.68 8.95
C VAL A 42 16.07 39.93 9.52
N GLU A 43 15.85 38.71 9.05
CA GLU A 43 14.85 37.80 9.63
C GLU A 43 15.34 37.27 10.99
N LEU A 44 14.47 37.32 11.99
CA LEU A 44 14.75 36.86 13.33
C LEU A 44 13.87 35.66 13.67
N LEU A 45 14.52 34.51 13.87
CA LEU A 45 13.85 33.28 14.32
C LEU A 45 13.57 33.28 15.84
N ILE A 46 14.14 34.25 16.58
CA ILE A 46 13.97 34.33 18.03
C ILE A 46 12.52 34.67 18.39
N ASN A 47 11.93 33.91 19.31
CA ASN A 47 10.52 34.03 19.70
C ASN A 47 9.51 33.81 18.55
N GLN A 48 9.94 33.24 17.42
CA GLN A 48 9.02 32.75 16.40
C GLN A 48 8.33 31.49 16.91
N TYR A 49 7.04 31.36 16.63
CA TYR A 49 6.28 30.20 17.03
C TYR A 49 6.77 28.96 16.25
N PRO A 50 7.11 27.84 16.92
CA PRO A 50 7.86 26.73 16.29
C PRO A 50 7.22 26.16 15.02
N SER A 51 5.90 26.13 14.90
CA SER A 51 5.22 25.57 13.72
C SER A 51 5.33 26.42 12.45
N TYR A 52 5.84 27.65 12.54
CA TYR A 52 6.01 28.59 11.42
C TYR A 52 7.46 28.74 10.95
N VAL A 53 8.43 28.24 11.73
CA VAL A 53 9.86 28.29 11.39
C VAL A 53 10.09 27.59 10.04
N GLY A 54 10.78 28.27 9.12
CA GLY A 54 11.07 27.75 7.77
C GLY A 54 9.86 27.69 6.82
N ARG A 55 8.67 28.09 7.27
CA ARG A 55 7.44 28.10 6.45
C ARG A 55 6.99 29.48 6.03
N THR A 56 7.55 30.53 6.61
CA THR A 56 7.15 31.91 6.34
C THR A 56 8.23 32.69 5.60
N SER A 57 7.85 33.56 4.68
CA SER A 57 8.80 34.50 4.06
C SER A 57 8.15 35.78 3.55
N LEU A 58 8.95 36.83 3.40
CA LEU A 58 8.59 38.12 2.82
C LEU A 58 9.41 38.36 1.54
N SER A 59 8.81 38.99 0.53
CA SER A 59 9.52 39.34 -0.71
C SER A 59 10.19 40.70 -0.60
N THR A 60 11.52 40.73 -0.59
CA THR A 60 12.32 41.97 -0.48
C THR A 60 11.98 42.99 -1.56
N ASP A 61 11.67 42.56 -2.80
CA ASP A 61 11.29 43.48 -3.88
C ASP A 61 9.90 44.10 -3.67
N LYS A 62 8.98 43.36 -3.05
CA LYS A 62 7.66 43.89 -2.67
C LYS A 62 7.74 44.85 -1.49
N LEU A 63 8.65 44.60 -0.55
CA LEU A 63 8.91 45.50 0.59
C LEU A 63 9.36 46.91 0.14
N LYS A 64 10.12 47.03 -0.95
CA LYS A 64 10.50 48.34 -1.54
C LYS A 64 9.30 49.20 -1.93
N HIS A 65 8.15 48.56 -2.13
CA HIS A 65 6.90 49.19 -2.56
C HIS A 65 5.82 49.12 -1.47
N GLY A 66 6.20 48.87 -0.21
CA GLY A 66 5.28 48.87 0.94
C GLY A 66 4.35 47.64 1.02
N ASP A 67 4.60 46.59 0.25
CA ASP A 67 3.83 45.34 0.33
C ASP A 67 4.56 44.35 1.25
N ILE A 68 3.97 44.14 2.44
CA ILE A 68 4.49 43.28 3.51
C ILE A 68 3.75 41.95 3.60
N SER A 69 3.13 41.51 2.49
CA SER A 69 2.37 40.26 2.44
C SER A 69 3.24 39.04 2.76
N LEU A 70 2.74 38.18 3.66
CA LEU A 70 3.46 37.01 4.14
C LEU A 70 3.17 35.81 3.25
N LYS A 71 4.21 35.18 2.70
CA LYS A 71 4.09 33.84 2.15
C LYS A 71 4.10 32.84 3.30
N LEU A 72 3.12 31.92 3.34
CA LEU A 72 3.08 30.79 4.25
C LEU A 72 3.03 29.49 3.44
N SER A 73 3.99 28.59 3.63
CA SER A 73 4.08 27.34 2.88
C SER A 73 3.45 26.15 3.60
N LYS A 74 2.96 25.18 2.81
CA LYS A 74 2.36 23.92 3.28
C LYS A 74 1.33 24.12 4.40
N VAL A 75 0.27 24.88 4.14
CA VAL A 75 -0.77 25.25 5.12
C VAL A 75 -1.32 24.04 5.88
N LYS A 76 -1.51 24.18 7.18
CA LYS A 76 -2.06 23.17 8.10
C LYS A 76 -3.39 23.67 8.68
N LEU A 77 -4.23 22.76 9.19
CA LEU A 77 -5.47 23.12 9.89
C LEU A 77 -5.23 24.08 11.06
N SER A 78 -4.17 23.85 11.83
CA SER A 78 -3.77 24.69 12.96
C SER A 78 -3.38 26.12 12.58
N ASP A 79 -3.10 26.38 11.30
CA ASP A 79 -2.76 27.72 10.84
C ASP A 79 -4.00 28.61 10.69
N GLU A 80 -5.22 28.06 10.75
CA GLU A 80 -6.47 28.82 10.76
C GLU A 80 -6.49 29.84 11.90
N GLY A 81 -6.95 31.06 11.60
CA GLY A 81 -7.10 32.12 12.60
C GLY A 81 -6.76 33.51 12.08
N THR A 82 -6.76 34.47 13.01
CA THR A 82 -6.49 35.88 12.71
C THR A 82 -5.01 36.23 12.88
N TYR A 83 -4.40 36.73 11.83
CA TYR A 83 -3.03 37.21 11.79
C TYR A 83 -3.00 38.73 11.88
N ARG A 84 -2.00 39.27 12.57
CA ARG A 84 -1.72 40.69 12.70
C ARG A 84 -0.43 41.01 11.96
N CYS A 85 -0.51 41.84 10.93
CA CYS A 85 0.66 42.48 10.34
C CYS A 85 0.87 43.86 10.97
N HIS A 86 2.09 44.16 11.38
CA HIS A 86 2.39 45.39 12.12
C HIS A 86 3.76 45.94 11.76
N ILE A 87 3.79 47.25 11.56
CA ILE A 87 5.00 48.05 11.42
C ILE A 87 4.93 49.10 12.53
N PRO A 88 5.79 49.05 13.56
CA PRO A 88 5.68 49.94 14.73
C PRO A 88 5.61 51.43 14.41
N SER A 89 6.30 51.87 13.36
CA SER A 89 6.33 53.27 12.91
C SER A 89 5.20 53.66 11.94
N LYS A 90 4.38 52.72 11.48
CA LYS A 90 3.35 52.97 10.44
C LYS A 90 1.94 52.55 10.82
N GLY A 91 1.75 51.42 11.51
CA GLY A 91 0.43 50.94 11.89
C GLY A 91 0.29 49.43 11.98
N THR A 92 -0.94 48.96 12.11
CA THR A 92 -1.29 47.53 12.22
C THR A 92 -2.53 47.23 11.38
N ALA A 93 -2.59 46.03 10.82
CA ALA A 93 -3.80 45.49 10.20
C ALA A 93 -3.97 44.01 10.56
N MET A 94 -5.19 43.50 10.37
CA MET A 94 -5.56 42.11 10.67
C MET A 94 -5.96 41.40 9.38
N VAL A 95 -5.60 40.13 9.27
CA VAL A 95 -5.91 39.25 8.14
C VAL A 95 -6.44 37.94 8.71
N GLU A 96 -7.63 37.54 8.30
CA GLU A 96 -8.22 36.26 8.71
C GLU A 96 -7.88 35.17 7.67
N LEU A 97 -7.30 34.06 8.15
CA LEU A 97 -7.05 32.87 7.35
C LEU A 97 -8.10 31.81 7.67
N VAL A 98 -8.91 31.45 6.68
CA VAL A 98 -9.80 30.29 6.72
C VAL A 98 -9.12 29.13 6.00
N VAL A 99 -9.04 27.97 6.65
CA VAL A 99 -8.40 26.78 6.08
C VAL A 99 -9.45 25.82 5.56
N GLY A 100 -9.19 25.20 4.41
CA GLY A 100 -10.07 24.23 3.77
C GLY A 100 -9.36 22.92 3.48
N ALA A 101 -10.01 21.79 3.77
CA ALA A 101 -9.67 20.44 3.30
C ALA A 101 -10.92 19.84 2.63
N ILE A 102 -10.72 19.21 1.46
CA ILE A 102 -11.81 18.62 0.67
C ILE A 102 -11.39 17.28 0.11
N SER A 103 -12.37 16.42 -0.11
CA SER A 103 -12.19 15.11 -0.73
C SER A 103 -13.38 14.76 -1.62
N SER A 104 -13.27 13.66 -2.37
CA SER A 104 -14.36 13.21 -3.22
C SER A 104 -15.36 12.36 -2.42
N PRO A 105 -16.68 12.56 -2.59
CA PRO A 105 -17.68 11.64 -2.06
C PRO A 105 -17.73 10.33 -2.85
N VAL A 106 -18.24 9.29 -2.20
CA VAL A 106 -18.54 8.00 -2.79
C VAL A 106 -20.02 7.70 -2.58
N VAL A 107 -20.71 7.24 -3.61
CA VAL A 107 -22.12 6.85 -3.53
C VAL A 107 -22.25 5.36 -3.80
N VAL A 108 -23.00 4.68 -2.94
CA VAL A 108 -23.27 3.24 -3.03
C VAL A 108 -24.76 2.95 -2.88
N ILE A 109 -25.19 1.79 -3.37
CA ILE A 109 -26.52 1.25 -3.08
C ILE A 109 -26.42 0.52 -1.74
N ALA A 110 -27.10 1.04 -0.71
CA ALA A 110 -27.08 0.45 0.62
C ALA A 110 -28.12 -0.67 0.74
N GLU A 111 -29.36 -0.42 0.31
CA GLU A 111 -30.48 -1.36 0.44
C GLU A 111 -31.42 -1.29 -0.76
N ILE A 112 -32.10 -2.40 -1.05
CA ILE A 112 -33.11 -2.49 -2.10
C ILE A 112 -34.42 -2.97 -1.46
N ASP A 113 -35.43 -2.10 -1.40
CA ASP A 113 -36.77 -2.43 -0.93
C ASP A 113 -37.63 -2.89 -2.13
N GLN A 114 -37.60 -4.19 -2.37
CA GLN A 114 -38.34 -4.85 -3.45
C GLN A 114 -39.87 -4.66 -3.36
N PRO A 115 -40.54 -4.79 -2.20
CA PRO A 115 -41.97 -4.56 -2.08
C PRO A 115 -42.43 -3.17 -2.55
N VAL A 116 -41.65 -2.13 -2.22
CA VAL A 116 -42.00 -0.72 -2.52
C VAL A 116 -41.35 -0.24 -3.82
N ARG A 117 -40.48 -1.05 -4.45
CA ARG A 117 -39.64 -0.67 -5.61
C ARG A 117 -38.83 0.59 -5.33
N ALA A 118 -38.26 0.67 -4.14
CA ALA A 118 -37.42 1.76 -3.70
C ALA A 118 -35.99 1.28 -3.48
N VAL A 119 -35.02 2.16 -3.68
CA VAL A 119 -33.59 1.89 -3.46
C VAL A 119 -33.09 2.91 -2.45
N VAL A 120 -32.35 2.45 -1.45
CA VAL A 120 -31.65 3.31 -0.49
C VAL A 120 -30.23 3.53 -0.98
N LEU A 121 -29.90 4.78 -1.25
CA LEU A 121 -28.55 5.21 -1.60
C LEU A 121 -27.87 5.76 -0.36
N GLU A 122 -26.58 5.49 -0.23
CA GLU A 122 -25.71 6.04 0.81
C GLU A 122 -24.55 6.78 0.18
N CYS A 123 -24.30 8.00 0.65
CA CYS A 123 -23.19 8.82 0.24
C CYS A 123 -22.26 9.07 1.43
N GLU A 124 -20.99 8.73 1.29
CA GLU A 124 -19.97 8.93 2.32
C GLU A 124 -18.80 9.77 1.76
N SER A 125 -18.28 10.70 2.56
CA SER A 125 -17.07 11.45 2.22
C SER A 125 -16.23 11.77 3.45
N LYS A 126 -14.91 11.54 3.36
CA LYS A 126 -13.95 11.62 4.47
C LYS A 126 -12.89 12.68 4.23
N GLY A 127 -12.51 13.44 5.24
CA GLY A 127 -11.37 14.36 5.13
C GLY A 127 -11.75 15.81 4.83
N TRP A 128 -12.93 16.24 5.28
CA TRP A 128 -13.40 17.62 5.08
C TRP A 128 -13.02 18.51 6.24
N TYR A 129 -12.69 19.77 5.95
CA TYR A 129 -12.58 20.81 6.97
C TYR A 129 -12.89 22.17 6.35
N PRO A 130 -13.70 23.03 6.98
CA PRO A 130 -14.52 22.78 8.18
C PRO A 130 -15.63 21.72 7.98
N GLU A 131 -16.63 21.65 8.84
CA GLU A 131 -17.79 20.75 8.62
C GLU A 131 -18.53 21.08 7.31
N PRO A 132 -18.77 20.09 6.41
CA PRO A 132 -19.48 20.30 5.15
C PRO A 132 -20.98 19.96 5.26
N GLU A 133 -21.75 20.37 4.25
CA GLU A 133 -23.14 19.99 4.05
C GLU A 133 -23.28 18.96 2.93
N VAL A 134 -24.18 17.99 3.09
CA VAL A 134 -24.48 16.97 2.08
C VAL A 134 -25.87 17.22 1.49
N LEU A 135 -25.95 17.27 0.17
CA LEU A 135 -27.18 17.48 -0.58
C LEU A 135 -27.37 16.36 -1.60
N TRP A 136 -28.60 15.89 -1.72
CA TRP A 136 -28.99 14.94 -2.75
C TRP A 136 -29.76 15.64 -3.86
N LEU A 137 -29.41 15.32 -5.10
CA LEU A 137 -30.00 15.89 -6.31
C LEU A 137 -30.50 14.77 -7.22
N ASP A 138 -31.65 14.95 -7.84
CA ASP A 138 -32.07 14.11 -8.98
C ASP A 138 -31.27 14.46 -10.25
N GLY A 139 -31.45 13.71 -11.32
CA GLY A 139 -30.74 13.92 -12.58
C GLY A 139 -31.14 15.21 -13.32
N GLU A 140 -32.20 15.89 -12.89
CA GLU A 140 -32.57 17.24 -13.34
C GLU A 140 -31.95 18.34 -12.46
N GLY A 141 -31.31 17.99 -11.35
CA GLY A 141 -30.67 18.92 -10.41
C GLY A 141 -31.58 19.46 -9.31
N ASN A 142 -32.76 18.86 -9.07
CA ASN A 142 -33.65 19.24 -7.98
C ASN A 142 -33.25 18.54 -6.68
N LEU A 143 -33.43 19.24 -5.55
CA LEU A 143 -33.14 18.70 -4.23
C LEU A 143 -34.09 17.56 -3.84
N LEU A 144 -33.50 16.48 -3.33
CA LEU A 144 -34.23 15.36 -2.76
C LEU A 144 -34.31 15.48 -1.23
N SER A 145 -35.43 15.03 -0.67
CA SER A 145 -35.57 14.94 0.79
C SER A 145 -34.84 13.70 1.29
N ALA A 146 -33.69 13.89 1.92
CA ALA A 146 -32.89 12.83 2.51
C ALA A 146 -33.08 12.75 4.02
N GLY A 147 -32.58 11.67 4.63
CA GLY A 147 -32.46 11.57 6.09
C GLY A 147 -31.45 12.59 6.65
N PRO A 148 -31.37 12.70 7.98
CA PRO A 148 -30.35 13.55 8.61
C PRO A 148 -28.95 13.08 8.20
N THR A 149 -28.06 14.03 7.92
CA THR A 149 -26.65 13.75 7.67
C THR A 149 -25.98 13.35 8.98
N GLU A 150 -25.27 12.23 8.97
CA GLU A 150 -24.40 11.81 10.04
C GLU A 150 -23.02 12.46 9.84
N THR A 151 -22.58 13.23 10.82
CA THR A 151 -21.27 13.89 10.79
C THR A 151 -20.42 13.43 11.97
N VAL A 152 -19.21 12.95 11.69
CA VAL A 152 -18.25 12.50 12.70
C VAL A 152 -16.95 13.26 12.50
N ARG A 153 -16.39 13.79 13.60
CA ARG A 153 -15.05 14.41 13.62
C ARG A 153 -14.00 13.37 14.03
N GLY A 154 -13.03 13.14 13.15
CA GLY A 154 -11.93 12.22 13.37
C GLY A 154 -10.85 12.76 14.32
N PRO A 155 -9.90 11.91 14.72
CA PRO A 155 -8.75 12.33 15.56
C PRO A 155 -7.77 13.25 14.83
N ASP A 156 -7.86 13.34 13.50
CA ASP A 156 -7.12 14.24 12.61
C ASP A 156 -7.77 15.64 12.49
N ASP A 157 -8.82 15.90 13.26
CA ASP A 157 -9.66 17.10 13.19
C ASP A 157 -10.45 17.27 11.89
N LEU A 158 -10.47 16.25 11.01
CA LEU A 158 -11.25 16.24 9.79
C LEU A 158 -12.63 15.63 9.99
N TYR A 159 -13.58 16.08 9.19
CA TYR A 159 -14.96 15.63 9.18
C TYR A 159 -15.15 14.49 8.17
N THR A 160 -15.88 13.48 8.62
CA THR A 160 -16.50 12.44 7.79
C THR A 160 -17.99 12.64 7.83
N VAL A 161 -18.62 12.70 6.66
CA VAL A 161 -20.07 12.83 6.52
C VAL A 161 -20.65 11.64 5.79
N SER A 162 -21.80 11.17 6.28
CA SER A 162 -22.62 10.14 5.63
C SER A 162 -24.07 10.61 5.54
N SER A 163 -24.72 10.35 4.40
CA SER A 163 -26.14 10.67 4.22
C SER A 163 -26.82 9.57 3.41
N ARG A 164 -28.04 9.21 3.83
CA ARG A 164 -28.87 8.20 3.15
C ARG A 164 -30.13 8.82 2.56
N VAL A 165 -30.49 8.41 1.35
CA VAL A 165 -31.72 8.83 0.67
C VAL A 165 -32.43 7.62 0.07
N THR A 166 -33.75 7.56 0.22
CA THR A 166 -34.59 6.57 -0.44
C THR A 166 -35.13 7.15 -1.74
N VAL A 167 -34.88 6.48 -2.85
CA VAL A 167 -35.30 6.91 -4.18
C VAL A 167 -36.18 5.85 -4.85
N GLU A 168 -37.20 6.32 -5.55
CA GLU A 168 -38.09 5.50 -6.37
C GLU A 168 -37.76 5.68 -7.85
N LYS A 169 -38.23 4.75 -8.69
CA LYS A 169 -38.07 4.83 -10.14
C LYS A 169 -38.67 6.13 -10.70
N ARG A 170 -37.87 6.91 -11.45
CA ARG A 170 -38.29 8.15 -12.14
C ARG A 170 -37.86 8.13 -13.61
N HIS A 171 -38.16 9.21 -14.35
CA HIS A 171 -37.74 9.36 -15.75
C HIS A 171 -36.22 9.50 -15.88
N SER A 172 -35.58 10.14 -14.89
CA SER A 172 -34.13 10.12 -14.72
C SER A 172 -33.77 9.22 -13.53
N ASN A 173 -33.03 8.15 -13.80
CA ASN A 173 -32.50 7.24 -12.78
C ASN A 173 -31.07 7.62 -12.35
N SER A 174 -30.67 8.87 -12.61
CA SER A 174 -29.41 9.43 -12.13
C SER A 174 -29.64 10.21 -10.84
N PHE A 175 -28.75 10.02 -9.88
CA PHE A 175 -28.77 10.69 -8.59
C PHE A 175 -27.39 11.22 -8.28
N THR A 176 -27.31 12.45 -7.78
CA THR A 176 -26.05 13.11 -7.45
C THR A 176 -26.01 13.41 -5.97
N CYS A 177 -24.97 12.94 -5.29
CA CYS A 177 -24.60 13.42 -3.97
C CYS A 177 -23.63 14.59 -4.14
N ARG A 178 -23.97 15.76 -3.60
CA ARG A 178 -23.12 16.95 -3.54
C ARG A 178 -22.72 17.22 -2.11
N VAL A 179 -21.42 17.17 -1.84
CA VAL A 179 -20.83 17.62 -0.58
C VAL A 179 -20.29 19.03 -0.79
N GLN A 180 -20.75 20.00 0.00
CA GLN A 180 -20.43 21.40 -0.18
C GLN A 180 -19.93 22.06 1.11
N GLN A 181 -19.05 23.04 0.93
CA GLN A 181 -18.48 23.83 2.01
C GLN A 181 -18.71 25.31 1.75
N ASN A 182 -19.58 25.92 2.56
CA ASN A 182 -19.96 27.32 2.39
C ASN A 182 -18.82 28.29 2.75
N LYS A 183 -18.01 27.97 3.78
CA LYS A 183 -16.93 28.86 4.24
C LYS A 183 -15.81 29.05 3.21
N THR A 184 -15.48 28.02 2.43
CA THR A 184 -14.43 28.08 1.40
C THR A 184 -14.98 28.12 -0.02
N ASN A 185 -16.32 28.12 -0.18
CA ASN A 185 -17.03 28.00 -1.45
C ASN A 185 -16.55 26.81 -2.30
N GLN A 186 -16.23 25.68 -1.66
CA GLN A 186 -15.80 24.46 -2.33
C GLN A 186 -16.95 23.44 -2.39
N SER A 187 -16.99 22.63 -3.45
CA SER A 187 -17.92 21.50 -3.53
C SER A 187 -17.36 20.34 -4.36
N ARG A 188 -17.85 19.14 -4.06
CA ARG A 188 -17.54 17.89 -4.76
C ARG A 188 -18.80 17.07 -4.93
N THR A 189 -18.87 16.34 -6.03
CA THR A 189 -20.07 15.58 -6.42
C THR A 189 -19.71 14.16 -6.81
N ALA A 190 -20.60 13.22 -6.51
CA ALA A 190 -20.58 11.86 -7.01
C ALA A 190 -21.95 11.52 -7.60
N GLU A 191 -21.96 10.97 -8.81
CA GLU A 191 -23.16 10.57 -9.54
C GLU A 191 -23.29 9.05 -9.51
N ILE A 192 -24.52 8.55 -9.34
CA ILE A 192 -24.87 7.14 -9.52
C ILE A 192 -26.05 7.01 -10.47
N ARG A 193 -26.01 6.01 -11.34
CA ARG A 193 -27.13 5.67 -12.24
C ARG A 193 -27.68 4.30 -11.89
N ILE A 194 -28.97 4.23 -11.58
CA ILE A 194 -29.64 2.98 -11.23
C ILE A 194 -30.23 2.36 -12.50
N LEU A 195 -29.87 1.11 -12.78
CA LEU A 195 -30.41 0.37 -13.92
C LEU A 195 -31.85 -0.06 -13.65
N GLU A 196 -32.68 -0.05 -14.70
CA GLU A 196 -34.13 -0.30 -14.61
C GLU A 196 -34.46 -1.70 -14.06
N GLU A 197 -33.58 -2.68 -14.28
CA GLU A 197 -33.69 -4.06 -13.80
C GLU A 197 -33.67 -4.15 -12.26
N VAL A 198 -32.97 -3.24 -11.58
CA VAL A 198 -32.87 -3.23 -10.10
C VAL A 198 -34.23 -2.98 -9.45
N PHE A 199 -35.10 -2.20 -10.12
CA PHE A 199 -36.48 -1.94 -9.67
C PHE A 199 -37.46 -3.07 -10.03
N LEU A 200 -37.06 -4.00 -10.90
CA LEU A 200 -37.92 -5.04 -11.46
C LEU A 200 -37.43 -6.42 -10.99
N ALA A 201 -37.89 -6.85 -9.81
CA ALA A 201 -37.71 -8.24 -9.40
C ALA A 201 -38.45 -9.19 -10.36
N PRO A 202 -37.89 -10.37 -10.71
CA PRO A 202 -38.64 -11.43 -11.38
C PRO A 202 -39.85 -11.78 -10.53
N SER A 203 -41.06 -11.55 -11.05
CA SER A 203 -42.28 -11.84 -10.31
C SER A 203 -42.28 -13.31 -9.85
N CYS A 204 -42.21 -13.52 -8.54
CA CYS A 204 -42.20 -14.85 -7.92
C CYS A 204 -43.49 -15.64 -8.25
N SER A 205 -44.54 -14.95 -8.69
CA SER A 205 -45.80 -15.52 -9.18
C SER A 205 -45.65 -16.19 -10.56
N ALA A 206 -44.84 -15.66 -11.48
CA ALA A 206 -44.67 -16.25 -12.81
C ALA A 206 -44.01 -17.63 -12.74
N VAL A 207 -42.99 -17.80 -11.89
CA VAL A 207 -42.32 -19.09 -11.67
C VAL A 207 -43.30 -20.10 -11.05
N ARG A 208 -44.11 -19.68 -10.09
CA ARG A 208 -45.16 -20.53 -9.49
C ARG A 208 -46.21 -20.94 -10.53
N ILE A 209 -46.63 -20.04 -11.40
CA ILE A 209 -47.57 -20.34 -12.49
C ILE A 209 -46.94 -21.33 -13.48
N ILE A 210 -45.69 -21.13 -13.89
CA ILE A 210 -44.98 -22.03 -14.80
C ILE A 210 -44.85 -23.43 -14.21
N ILE A 211 -44.47 -23.56 -12.93
CA ILE A 211 -44.36 -24.86 -12.25
C ILE A 211 -45.73 -25.55 -12.18
N VAL A 212 -46.80 -24.84 -11.86
CA VAL A 212 -48.17 -25.40 -11.82
C VAL A 212 -48.63 -25.84 -13.22
N LEU A 213 -48.31 -25.07 -14.26
CA LEU A 213 -48.60 -25.45 -15.65
C LEU A 213 -47.82 -26.71 -16.05
N ILE A 214 -46.54 -26.81 -15.73
CA ILE A 214 -45.73 -28.01 -16.02
C ILE A 214 -46.28 -29.23 -15.26
N LEU A 215 -46.63 -29.08 -13.97
CA LEU A 215 -47.20 -30.17 -13.17
C LEU A 215 -48.58 -30.61 -13.67
N SER A 216 -49.42 -29.68 -14.12
CA SER A 216 -50.74 -30.02 -14.69
C SER A 216 -50.62 -30.70 -16.06
N VAL A 217 -49.70 -30.26 -16.93
CA VAL A 217 -49.45 -30.90 -18.23
C VAL A 217 -48.86 -32.29 -18.03
N THR A 218 -47.89 -32.46 -17.13
CA THR A 218 -47.32 -33.79 -16.83
C THR A 218 -48.34 -34.75 -16.23
N PHE A 219 -49.23 -34.27 -15.36
CA PHE A 219 -50.33 -35.07 -14.84
C PHE A 219 -51.33 -35.47 -15.94
N MET A 220 -51.68 -34.55 -16.86
CA MET A 220 -52.55 -34.86 -17.99
C MET A 220 -51.93 -35.91 -18.93
N VAL A 221 -50.62 -35.80 -19.21
CA VAL A 221 -49.90 -36.81 -20.01
C VAL A 221 -49.89 -38.17 -19.28
N PHE A 222 -49.68 -38.18 -17.96
CA PHE A 222 -49.72 -39.40 -17.16
C PHE A 222 -51.10 -40.07 -17.21
N LEU A 223 -52.20 -39.31 -17.09
CA LEU A 223 -53.55 -39.84 -17.21
C LEU A 223 -53.83 -40.43 -18.59
N VAL A 224 -53.34 -39.81 -19.67
CA VAL A 224 -53.46 -40.33 -21.04
C VAL A 224 -52.67 -41.64 -21.19
N VAL A 225 -51.44 -41.71 -20.65
CA VAL A 225 -50.62 -42.93 -20.68
C VAL A 225 -51.31 -44.07 -19.92
N VAL A 226 -51.83 -43.80 -18.72
CA VAL A 226 -52.58 -44.80 -17.93
C VAL A 226 -53.82 -45.27 -18.68
N PHE A 227 -54.57 -44.37 -19.33
CA PHE A 227 -55.74 -44.72 -20.14
C PHE A 227 -55.37 -45.57 -21.35
N VAL A 228 -54.28 -45.23 -22.05
CA VAL A 228 -53.77 -46.01 -23.18
C VAL A 228 -53.29 -47.39 -22.71
N LEU A 229 -52.54 -47.48 -21.62
CA LEU A 229 -52.12 -48.75 -21.03
C LEU A 229 -53.30 -49.59 -20.57
N TRP A 230 -54.34 -48.97 -20.00
CA TRP A 230 -55.57 -49.67 -19.59
C TRP A 230 -56.36 -50.19 -20.80
N LYS A 231 -56.43 -49.41 -21.89
CA LYS A 231 -57.06 -49.81 -23.16
C LYS A 231 -56.25 -50.89 -23.89
N LEU A 232 -54.93 -50.82 -23.84
CA LEU A 232 -54.03 -51.85 -24.37
C LEU A 232 -54.14 -53.14 -23.54
N ARG A 233 -54.36 -53.06 -22.22
CA ARG A 233 -54.60 -54.22 -21.35
C ARG A 233 -55.94 -54.91 -21.63
N GLN A 234 -56.98 -54.14 -21.93
CA GLN A 234 -58.27 -54.65 -22.44
C GLN A 234 -58.11 -55.39 -23.78
N ASN A 235 -57.24 -54.89 -24.67
CA ASN A 235 -56.99 -55.52 -25.97
C ASN A 235 -56.08 -56.77 -25.89
N LYS A 236 -55.40 -57.01 -24.75
CA LYS A 236 -54.41 -58.09 -24.55
C LYS A 236 -55.00 -59.40 -24.00
N ILE A 237 -56.30 -59.45 -23.67
CA ILE A 237 -56.97 -60.71 -23.28
C ILE A 237 -57.36 -61.57 -24.51
N ASN A 238 -57.36 -60.99 -25.73
CA ASN A 238 -57.81 -61.67 -26.96
C ASN A 238 -56.70 -62.14 -27.92
N LYS A 239 -55.45 -62.30 -27.49
CA LYS A 239 -54.42 -62.95 -28.33
C LYS A 239 -53.26 -63.50 -27.49
N MET A 240 -53.29 -64.79 -27.21
CA MET A 240 -52.09 -65.59 -26.95
C MET A 240 -51.74 -66.36 -28.23
N ASN A 241 -50.43 -66.45 -28.50
CA ASN A 241 -49.72 -67.16 -29.57
C ASN A 241 -49.47 -66.34 -30.85
N GLN A 242 -48.30 -65.71 -30.96
CA GLN A 242 -47.17 -66.25 -31.72
C GLN A 242 -45.93 -65.35 -31.65
N ASP A 243 -44.79 -66.04 -31.67
CA ASP A 243 -43.44 -65.63 -32.08
C ASP A 243 -42.63 -64.72 -31.14
N GLY A 244 -41.56 -65.32 -30.63
CA GLY A 244 -40.43 -64.64 -30.05
C GLY A 244 -39.60 -64.01 -31.16
N GLU A 245 -39.31 -62.73 -31.00
CA GLU A 245 -38.13 -62.01 -31.51
C GLU A 245 -38.28 -60.54 -31.05
N ALA A 246 -38.16 -60.31 -29.74
CA ALA A 246 -38.17 -58.96 -29.18
C ALA A 246 -37.28 -58.81 -27.93
N GLU A 247 -36.39 -59.77 -27.68
CA GLU A 247 -35.45 -59.70 -26.54
C GLU A 247 -34.07 -59.17 -26.96
N GLU A 248 -33.78 -59.07 -28.27
CA GLU A 248 -32.49 -58.61 -28.79
C GLU A 248 -32.45 -57.08 -29.03
N ARG A 249 -33.57 -56.45 -29.42
CA ARG A 249 -33.66 -54.98 -29.57
C ARG A 249 -33.77 -54.22 -28.25
N GLU A 250 -34.39 -54.80 -27.22
CA GLU A 250 -34.46 -54.17 -25.88
C GLU A 250 -33.10 -54.23 -25.15
N GLN A 251 -32.29 -55.25 -25.44
CA GLN A 251 -30.91 -55.33 -24.95
C GLN A 251 -29.96 -54.38 -25.70
N LEU A 252 -30.10 -54.23 -27.03
CA LEU A 252 -29.34 -53.24 -27.81
C LEU A 252 -29.68 -51.79 -27.46
N PHE A 253 -30.97 -51.48 -27.26
CA PHE A 253 -31.43 -50.14 -26.87
C PHE A 253 -30.96 -49.76 -25.46
N ASN A 254 -31.05 -50.69 -24.49
CA ASN A 254 -30.51 -50.48 -23.14
C ASN A 254 -28.97 -50.43 -23.11
N ARG A 255 -28.28 -51.06 -24.07
CA ARG A 255 -26.82 -51.03 -24.22
C ARG A 255 -26.33 -49.72 -24.91
N SER A 256 -27.10 -49.16 -25.85
CA SER A 256 -26.84 -47.83 -26.45
C SER A 256 -27.07 -46.73 -25.42
N MET A 257 -28.24 -46.69 -24.76
CA MET A 257 -28.57 -45.69 -23.73
C MET A 257 -27.59 -45.67 -22.55
N ARG A 258 -27.05 -46.83 -22.14
CA ARG A 258 -26.07 -46.92 -21.05
C ARG A 258 -24.67 -46.48 -21.49
N LYS A 259 -24.29 -46.73 -22.75
CA LYS A 259 -23.06 -46.20 -23.36
C LYS A 259 -23.13 -44.69 -23.52
N ASP A 260 -24.22 -44.15 -24.08
CA ASP A 260 -24.42 -42.71 -24.30
C ASP A 260 -24.41 -41.93 -22.98
N TYR A 261 -25.02 -42.48 -21.92
CA TYR A 261 -24.96 -41.89 -20.58
C TYR A 261 -23.55 -41.94 -19.96
N SER A 262 -22.80 -43.03 -20.16
CA SER A 262 -21.43 -43.15 -19.64
C SER A 262 -20.42 -42.27 -20.37
N VAL A 263 -20.58 -42.10 -21.69
CA VAL A 263 -19.76 -41.20 -22.50
C VAL A 263 -20.05 -39.76 -22.12
N LYS A 264 -21.34 -39.37 -22.03
CA LYS A 264 -21.74 -38.03 -21.58
C LYS A 264 -21.22 -37.68 -20.19
N LYS A 265 -21.23 -38.64 -19.26
CA LYS A 265 -20.69 -38.44 -17.91
C LYS A 265 -19.16 -38.34 -17.89
N LYS A 266 -18.47 -39.01 -18.82
CA LYS A 266 -17.01 -38.91 -18.97
C LYS A 266 -16.62 -37.53 -19.51
N THR A 267 -17.30 -37.04 -20.55
CA THR A 267 -17.07 -35.69 -21.09
C THR A 267 -17.35 -34.61 -20.04
N GLU A 268 -18.47 -34.70 -19.31
CA GLU A 268 -18.77 -33.74 -18.23
C GLU A 268 -17.69 -33.73 -17.14
N LEU A 269 -17.11 -34.88 -16.79
CA LEU A 269 -16.04 -34.96 -15.80
C LEU A 269 -14.70 -34.44 -16.33
N HIS A 270 -14.43 -34.57 -17.63
CA HIS A 270 -13.24 -34.05 -18.29
C HIS A 270 -13.30 -32.53 -18.46
N ASP A 271 -14.46 -31.98 -18.84
CA ASP A 271 -14.70 -30.54 -18.91
C ASP A 271 -14.49 -29.89 -17.52
N MET A 272 -15.00 -30.51 -16.46
CA MET A 272 -14.77 -30.07 -15.07
C MET A 272 -13.29 -30.18 -14.65
N LEU A 273 -12.54 -31.15 -15.17
CA LEU A 273 -11.12 -31.31 -14.89
C LEU A 273 -10.32 -30.17 -15.54
N GLN A 274 -10.63 -29.88 -16.81
CA GLN A 274 -9.99 -28.81 -17.58
C GLN A 274 -10.27 -27.42 -16.97
N GLU A 275 -11.51 -27.16 -16.53
CA GLU A 275 -11.86 -25.91 -15.84
C GLU A 275 -11.07 -25.73 -14.53
N LYS A 276 -10.86 -26.81 -13.77
CA LYS A 276 -10.10 -26.77 -12.50
C LYS A 276 -8.60 -26.63 -12.73
N GLU A 277 -8.08 -27.21 -13.81
CA GLU A 277 -6.69 -27.04 -14.22
C GLU A 277 -6.39 -25.59 -14.61
N GLU A 278 -7.30 -24.93 -15.33
CA GLU A 278 -7.20 -23.51 -15.66
C GLU A 278 -7.29 -22.60 -14.42
N GLU A 279 -8.22 -22.88 -13.49
CA GLU A 279 -8.29 -22.19 -12.20
C GLU A 279 -6.98 -22.31 -11.41
N LYS A 280 -6.38 -23.51 -11.38
CA LYS A 280 -5.10 -23.76 -10.70
C LYS A 280 -3.96 -22.96 -11.35
N LYS A 281 -3.84 -22.98 -12.69
CA LYS A 281 -2.81 -22.24 -13.42
C LYS A 281 -2.91 -20.72 -13.19
N ASN A 282 -4.12 -20.18 -13.22
CA ASN A 282 -4.38 -18.77 -12.93
C ASN A 282 -3.97 -18.41 -11.49
N MET A 283 -4.27 -19.28 -10.52
CA MET A 283 -3.90 -19.05 -9.12
C MET A 283 -2.38 -19.08 -8.90
N GLN A 284 -1.69 -20.02 -9.53
CA GLN A 284 -0.23 -20.13 -9.48
C GLN A 284 0.46 -18.89 -10.04
N GLN A 285 -0.06 -18.33 -11.13
CA GLN A 285 0.44 -17.07 -11.69
C GLN A 285 0.27 -15.90 -10.72
N VAL A 286 -0.85 -15.80 -10.01
CA VAL A 286 -1.05 -14.71 -9.04
C VAL A 286 -0.14 -14.89 -7.82
N ILE A 287 0.05 -16.12 -7.35
CA ILE A 287 0.96 -16.43 -6.23
C ILE A 287 2.40 -16.04 -6.59
N SER A 288 2.88 -16.33 -7.81
CA SER A 288 4.24 -15.97 -8.22
C SER A 288 4.47 -14.45 -8.23
N VAL A 289 3.51 -13.68 -8.75
CA VAL A 289 3.56 -12.20 -8.72
C VAL A 289 3.56 -11.67 -7.29
N LEU A 290 2.73 -12.22 -6.40
CA LEU A 290 2.69 -11.81 -4.98
C LEU A 290 4.00 -12.15 -4.25
N MET A 291 4.61 -13.30 -4.56
CA MET A 291 5.91 -13.69 -4.00
C MET A 291 7.02 -12.74 -4.46
N GLU A 292 7.03 -12.31 -5.72
CA GLU A 292 7.96 -11.30 -6.23
C GLU A 292 7.73 -9.92 -5.58
N GLN A 293 6.47 -9.52 -5.36
CA GLN A 293 6.17 -8.29 -4.62
C GLN A 293 6.65 -8.35 -3.18
N LYS A 294 6.50 -9.51 -2.52
CA LYS A 294 6.97 -9.74 -1.16
C LYS A 294 8.49 -9.58 -1.05
N THR A 295 9.26 -10.19 -1.96
CA THR A 295 10.74 -10.09 -1.92
C THR A 295 11.22 -8.65 -2.13
N LYS A 296 10.60 -7.91 -3.05
CA LYS A 296 10.88 -6.48 -3.26
C LYS A 296 10.61 -5.64 -2.00
N LEU A 297 9.50 -5.92 -1.32
CA LEU A 297 9.16 -5.23 -0.07
C LEU A 297 10.11 -5.62 1.08
N GLU A 298 10.56 -6.87 1.17
CA GLU A 298 11.54 -7.32 2.16
C GLU A 298 12.90 -6.62 1.95
N SER A 299 13.38 -6.56 0.70
CA SER A 299 14.59 -5.80 0.35
C SER A 299 14.47 -4.31 0.70
N SER A 300 13.33 -3.69 0.40
CA SER A 300 13.05 -2.29 0.75
C SER A 300 13.05 -2.07 2.28
N ARG A 301 12.43 -2.97 3.04
CA ARG A 301 12.41 -2.94 4.52
C ARG A 301 13.84 -2.99 5.07
N ASP A 302 14.66 -3.91 4.59
CA ASP A 302 16.01 -4.12 5.12
C ASP A 302 16.92 -2.91 4.82
N LYS A 303 16.76 -2.31 3.65
CA LYS A 303 17.40 -1.02 3.31
C LYS A 303 16.98 0.09 4.26
N GLN A 304 15.70 0.21 4.59
CA GLN A 304 15.18 1.22 5.53
C GLN A 304 15.68 0.98 6.96
N ILE A 305 15.82 -0.28 7.39
CA ILE A 305 16.41 -0.63 8.70
C ILE A 305 17.87 -0.18 8.76
N SER A 306 18.67 -0.50 7.74
CA SER A 306 20.08 -0.09 7.68
C SER A 306 20.25 1.44 7.77
N GLN A 307 19.40 2.20 7.05
CA GLN A 307 19.39 3.67 7.12
C GLN A 307 19.00 4.20 8.50
N LEU A 308 18.05 3.54 9.17
CA LEU A 308 17.62 3.92 10.52
C LEU A 308 18.74 3.67 11.55
N GLU A 309 19.44 2.54 11.45
CA GLU A 309 20.60 2.21 12.30
C GLU A 309 21.73 3.24 12.16
N GLU A 310 22.01 3.70 10.93
CA GLU A 310 23.02 4.74 10.68
C GLU A 310 22.65 6.07 11.37
N VAL A 311 21.37 6.47 11.28
CA VAL A 311 20.86 7.69 11.94
C VAL A 311 20.94 7.57 13.46
N GLU A 312 20.59 6.40 14.01
CA GLU A 312 20.67 6.14 15.46
C GLU A 312 22.12 6.16 15.96
N LYS A 313 23.06 5.60 15.20
CA LYS A 313 24.50 5.64 15.51
C LYS A 313 25.00 7.10 15.60
N LYS A 314 24.74 7.91 14.56
CA LYS A 314 25.10 9.34 14.53
C LYS A 314 24.47 10.13 15.67
N ARG A 315 23.20 9.84 16.00
CA ARG A 315 22.52 10.46 17.15
C ARG A 315 23.23 10.12 18.47
N SER A 316 23.67 8.87 18.64
CA SER A 316 24.38 8.43 19.85
C SER A 316 25.76 9.09 20.00
N GLU A 317 26.47 9.30 18.89
CA GLU A 317 27.77 9.98 18.84
C GLU A 317 27.61 11.45 19.20
N ASN A 318 26.64 12.13 18.57
CA ASN A 318 26.33 13.53 18.85
C ASN A 318 25.88 13.76 20.30
N GLU A 319 25.14 12.82 20.89
CA GLU A 319 24.75 12.91 22.31
C GLU A 319 25.96 12.76 23.25
N LYS A 320 26.90 11.86 22.95
CA LYS A 320 28.15 11.71 23.70
C LYS A 320 29.01 12.98 23.60
N GLU A 321 29.12 13.56 22.40
CA GLU A 321 29.81 14.83 22.20
C GLU A 321 29.15 15.95 23.02
N LEU A 322 27.82 16.11 22.93
CA LEU A 322 27.08 17.14 23.66
C LEU A 322 27.30 17.04 25.18
N LYS A 323 27.25 15.84 25.75
CA LYS A 323 27.54 15.58 27.18
C LYS A 323 28.99 15.91 27.56
N SER A 324 29.94 15.70 26.64
CA SER A 324 31.34 16.08 26.84
C SER A 324 31.55 17.61 26.78
N LEU A 325 30.73 18.31 25.99
CA LEU A 325 30.77 19.75 25.84
C LEU A 325 30.21 20.46 27.08
N GLU A 326 29.16 19.93 27.70
CA GLU A 326 28.53 20.51 28.89
C GLU A 326 29.44 20.53 30.14
N LYS A 327 30.47 19.68 30.19
CA LYS A 327 31.41 19.61 31.31
C LYS A 327 32.54 20.64 31.26
N LYS A 328 32.70 21.42 30.17
CA LYS A 328 33.82 22.37 30.00
C LYS A 328 33.29 23.81 29.86
N PHE A 329 33.57 24.67 30.84
CA PHE A 329 33.01 26.03 30.94
C PHE A 329 33.94 27.09 30.30
N TYR A 330 33.76 27.41 29.01
CA TYR A 330 34.37 28.58 28.32
C TYR A 330 33.54 28.94 27.06
N TRP A 331 33.52 30.23 26.70
CA TRP A 331 32.65 30.83 25.66
C TRP A 331 32.86 30.33 24.21
N ASP A 332 34.03 29.78 23.88
CA ASP A 332 34.42 29.31 22.53
C ASP A 332 33.64 28.06 22.06
N LYS A 333 32.84 27.45 22.94
CA LYS A 333 32.08 26.21 22.70
C LYS A 333 30.60 26.42 22.34
N CYS A 334 30.09 27.65 22.36
CA CYS A 334 28.67 27.91 22.08
C CYS A 334 28.29 27.63 20.61
N GLU A 335 29.20 27.89 19.66
CA GLU A 335 28.96 27.66 18.23
C GLU A 335 28.88 26.17 17.91
N ARG A 336 29.89 25.38 18.30
CA ARG A 336 29.87 23.91 18.14
C ARG A 336 28.70 23.24 18.85
N LYS A 337 28.28 23.76 20.01
CA LYS A 337 27.09 23.25 20.72
C LYS A 337 25.81 23.54 19.93
N ASN A 338 25.69 24.71 19.31
CA ASN A 338 24.53 25.07 18.47
C ASN A 338 24.49 24.23 17.18
N ASP A 339 25.64 23.96 16.56
CA ASP A 339 25.73 23.09 15.37
C ASP A 339 25.27 21.66 15.68
N LEU A 340 25.77 21.07 16.78
CA LEU A 340 25.33 19.75 17.23
C LEU A 340 23.85 19.71 17.60
N LEU A 341 23.30 20.81 18.13
CA LEU A 341 21.87 20.91 18.45
C LEU A 341 21.01 20.98 17.19
N LYS A 342 21.49 21.68 16.15
CA LYS A 342 20.86 21.72 14.83
C LYS A 342 20.89 20.35 14.16
N GLU A 343 22.06 19.71 14.13
CA GLU A 343 22.24 18.36 13.57
C GLU A 343 21.38 17.32 14.31
N LYS A 344 21.24 17.45 15.63
CA LYS A 344 20.35 16.60 16.43
C LYS A 344 18.89 16.71 15.98
N VAL A 345 18.39 17.92 15.71
CA VAL A 345 17.02 18.14 15.23
C VAL A 345 16.84 17.52 13.83
N GLU A 346 17.82 17.69 12.94
CA GLU A 346 17.81 17.10 11.59
C GLU A 346 17.83 15.56 11.63
N LEU A 347 18.64 14.95 12.51
CA LEU A 347 18.68 13.50 12.69
C LEU A 347 17.39 12.96 13.32
N GLU A 348 16.76 13.70 14.23
CA GLU A 348 15.45 13.33 14.82
C GLU A 348 14.29 13.43 13.81
N GLU A 349 14.37 14.35 12.85
CA GLU A 349 13.42 14.44 11.75
C GLU A 349 13.60 13.27 10.77
N LYS A 350 14.83 13.04 10.29
CA LYS A 350 15.16 11.89 9.42
C LYS A 350 14.80 10.55 10.06
N GLY A 351 15.10 10.38 11.35
CA GLY A 351 14.74 9.16 12.08
C GLY A 351 13.22 8.94 12.16
N ARG A 352 12.42 10.01 12.30
CA ARG A 352 10.95 9.91 12.27
C ARG A 352 10.43 9.56 10.89
N GLU A 353 11.02 10.12 9.84
CA GLU A 353 10.67 9.83 8.44
C GLU A 353 10.95 8.36 8.09
N TYR A 354 12.16 7.87 8.36
CA TYR A 354 12.52 6.47 8.12
C TYR A 354 11.66 5.51 8.94
N LYS A 355 11.39 5.83 10.21
CA LYS A 355 10.51 5.01 11.06
C LYS A 355 9.07 4.97 10.57
N GLY A 356 8.52 6.10 10.10
CA GLY A 356 7.18 6.17 9.52
C GLY A 356 7.08 5.37 8.21
N SER A 357 8.07 5.52 7.33
CA SER A 357 8.16 4.77 6.07
C SER A 357 8.30 3.26 6.32
N LEU A 358 9.15 2.86 7.27
CA LEU A 358 9.33 1.46 7.68
C LEU A 358 8.03 0.84 8.23
N GLN A 359 7.25 1.60 9.01
CA GLN A 359 5.97 1.11 9.53
C GLN A 359 4.99 0.79 8.39
N ILE A 360 4.93 1.64 7.36
CA ILE A 360 4.09 1.41 6.17
C ILE A 360 4.57 0.16 5.41
N THR A 361 5.88 0.02 5.17
CA THR A 361 6.46 -1.15 4.49
C THR A 361 6.17 -2.46 5.25
N VAL A 362 6.30 -2.45 6.58
CA VAL A 362 6.01 -3.62 7.42
C VAL A 362 4.52 -3.98 7.39
N GLU A 363 3.62 -2.99 7.40
CA GLU A 363 2.18 -3.23 7.27
C GLU A 363 1.81 -3.80 5.90
N GLN A 364 2.41 -3.29 4.82
CA GLN A 364 2.23 -3.83 3.47
C GLN A 364 2.74 -5.27 3.38
N LEU A 365 3.92 -5.58 3.94
CA LEU A 365 4.45 -6.94 4.02
C LEU A 365 3.52 -7.90 4.77
N HIS A 366 2.93 -7.45 5.88
CA HIS A 366 1.98 -8.27 6.63
C HIS A 366 0.75 -8.61 5.78
N LYS A 367 0.15 -7.60 5.15
CA LYS A 367 -1.01 -7.79 4.26
C LYS A 367 -0.68 -8.72 3.08
N THR A 368 0.46 -8.52 2.42
CA THR A 368 0.91 -9.39 1.32
C THR A 368 1.11 -10.83 1.78
N ARG A 369 1.70 -11.04 2.97
CA ARG A 369 1.87 -12.37 3.56
C ARG A 369 0.54 -13.05 3.86
N ASP A 370 -0.43 -12.32 4.40
CA ASP A 370 -1.77 -12.84 4.68
C ASP A 370 -2.49 -13.26 3.40
N VAL A 371 -2.41 -12.45 2.34
CA VAL A 371 -3.00 -12.79 1.03
C VAL A 371 -2.33 -14.03 0.44
N ILE A 372 -1.00 -14.13 0.44
CA ILE A 372 -0.28 -15.32 -0.03
C ILE A 372 -0.71 -16.57 0.76
N LYS A 373 -0.85 -16.45 2.08
CA LYS A 373 -1.31 -17.56 2.93
C LYS A 373 -2.73 -18.00 2.54
N ILE A 374 -3.65 -17.07 2.34
CA ILE A 374 -5.00 -17.39 1.88
C ILE A 374 -4.91 -18.08 0.51
N MET A 375 -4.20 -17.51 -0.46
CA MET A 375 -4.14 -18.08 -1.81
C MET A 375 -3.54 -19.49 -1.84
N THR A 376 -2.50 -19.76 -1.05
CA THR A 376 -1.92 -21.12 -0.92
C THR A 376 -2.88 -22.10 -0.24
N GLU A 377 -3.70 -21.67 0.73
CA GLU A 377 -4.77 -22.51 1.29
C GLU A 377 -5.85 -22.85 0.24
N TRP A 378 -6.20 -21.89 -0.63
CA TRP A 378 -7.14 -22.10 -1.72
C TRP A 378 -6.57 -23.02 -2.81
N GLU A 379 -5.29 -22.87 -3.16
CA GLU A 379 -4.59 -23.75 -4.09
C GLU A 379 -4.63 -25.21 -3.62
N ASN A 380 -4.30 -25.46 -2.34
CA ASN A 380 -4.40 -26.78 -1.72
C ASN A 380 -5.82 -27.36 -1.75
N LYS A 381 -6.85 -26.49 -1.62
CA LYS A 381 -8.24 -26.91 -1.68
C LYS A 381 -8.64 -27.33 -3.09
N ILE A 382 -8.22 -26.57 -4.11
CA ILE A 382 -8.45 -26.89 -5.53
C ILE A 382 -7.76 -28.21 -5.88
N GLU A 383 -6.50 -28.38 -5.46
CA GLU A 383 -5.73 -29.61 -5.66
C GLU A 383 -6.43 -30.85 -5.06
N ASN A 384 -7.03 -30.71 -3.87
CA ASN A 384 -7.80 -31.81 -3.28
C ASN A 384 -9.11 -32.10 -4.03
N GLN A 385 -9.78 -31.09 -4.59
CA GLN A 385 -10.96 -31.29 -5.45
C GLN A 385 -10.55 -32.00 -6.75
N PHE A 386 -9.44 -31.57 -7.36
CA PHE A 386 -8.88 -32.16 -8.57
C PHE A 386 -8.61 -33.67 -8.38
N LYS A 387 -7.90 -34.05 -7.31
CA LYS A 387 -7.65 -35.46 -6.94
C LYS A 387 -8.94 -36.27 -6.75
N GLN A 388 -10.02 -35.65 -6.25
CA GLN A 388 -11.30 -36.34 -6.12
C GLN A 388 -11.93 -36.62 -7.48
N ILE A 389 -11.86 -35.66 -8.41
CA ILE A 389 -12.37 -35.78 -9.78
C ILE A 389 -11.58 -36.86 -10.54
N GLU A 390 -10.25 -36.83 -10.50
CA GLU A 390 -9.39 -37.87 -11.09
C GLU A 390 -9.73 -39.27 -10.59
N LYS A 391 -9.93 -39.41 -9.27
CA LYS A 391 -10.32 -40.69 -8.67
C LYS A 391 -11.70 -41.18 -9.13
N GLN A 392 -12.62 -40.28 -9.48
CA GLN A 392 -13.92 -40.65 -10.08
C GLN A 392 -13.75 -41.08 -11.53
N LEU A 393 -12.85 -40.42 -12.27
CA LEU A 393 -12.53 -40.74 -13.65
C LEU A 393 -11.91 -42.14 -13.75
N GLU A 394 -10.88 -42.42 -12.95
CA GLU A 394 -10.17 -43.72 -12.92
C GLU A 394 -11.11 -44.88 -12.51
N LYS A 395 -12.07 -44.62 -11.60
CA LYS A 395 -13.12 -45.60 -11.27
C LYS A 395 -14.06 -45.88 -12.44
N THR A 396 -14.38 -44.85 -13.21
CA THR A 396 -15.25 -44.95 -14.39
C THR A 396 -14.56 -45.75 -15.50
N GLU A 397 -13.25 -45.60 -15.65
CA GLU A 397 -12.43 -46.34 -16.62
C GLU A 397 -12.21 -47.81 -16.21
N ARG A 398 -11.93 -48.08 -14.94
CA ARG A 398 -11.80 -49.46 -14.44
C ARG A 398 -13.09 -50.29 -14.55
N LEU A 399 -14.26 -49.62 -14.55
CA LEU A 399 -15.54 -50.28 -14.81
C LEU A 399 -15.70 -50.69 -16.29
N LYS A 400 -14.96 -50.07 -17.22
CA LYS A 400 -14.90 -50.43 -18.65
C LYS A 400 -14.02 -51.67 -18.86
N GLU A 401 -12.84 -51.73 -18.23
CA GLU A 401 -11.88 -52.85 -18.39
C GLU A 401 -12.35 -54.18 -17.79
N LYS A 402 -13.12 -54.16 -16.69
CA LYS A 402 -13.66 -55.38 -16.05
C LYS A 402 -14.76 -56.08 -16.85
N ASN A 403 -15.17 -55.51 -17.98
CA ASN A 403 -16.20 -56.06 -18.85
C ASN A 403 -15.65 -56.50 -20.22
N PRO A 404 -14.60 -57.35 -20.31
CA PRO A 404 -14.09 -57.77 -21.59
C PRO A 404 -14.86 -59.00 -22.09
N ARG A 405 -15.03 -59.07 -23.42
CA ARG A 405 -15.21 -60.27 -24.27
C ARG A 405 -16.61 -60.46 -24.87
N LYS A 406 -16.76 -60.97 -26.09
CA LYS A 406 -15.90 -61.83 -26.94
C LYS A 406 -16.25 -61.47 -28.39
N LEU A 407 -15.29 -61.11 -29.23
CA LEU A 407 -15.50 -61.00 -30.67
C LEU A 407 -15.08 -62.32 -31.32
N HIS A 408 -15.98 -62.93 -32.09
CA HIS A 408 -15.65 -63.99 -33.05
C HIS A 408 -15.66 -63.34 -34.44
N PRO A 409 -14.68 -63.63 -35.31
CA PRO A 409 -14.43 -62.84 -36.50
C PRO A 409 -15.24 -63.40 -37.65
N ASP A 410 -16.17 -62.62 -38.19
CA ASP A 410 -16.31 -62.47 -39.64
C ASP A 410 -17.24 -61.30 -39.97
N GLN A 411 -16.86 -60.56 -41.01
CA GLN A 411 -17.63 -59.55 -41.74
C GLN A 411 -17.89 -58.21 -41.04
N THR A 412 -16.88 -57.35 -40.99
CA THR A 412 -16.97 -56.05 -41.67
C THR A 412 -15.56 -55.52 -41.96
N GLU A 413 -14.97 -55.98 -43.05
CA GLU A 413 -13.87 -55.29 -43.74
C GLU A 413 -14.40 -53.96 -44.33
N GLN A 414 -14.77 -53.00 -43.47
CA GLN A 414 -14.87 -51.59 -43.86
C GLN A 414 -15.01 -50.59 -42.70
N SER A 415 -14.84 -51.01 -41.44
CA SER A 415 -14.79 -50.11 -40.28
C SER A 415 -13.41 -50.05 -39.60
N GLU A 416 -12.50 -50.98 -39.88
CA GLU A 416 -11.15 -51.05 -39.28
C GLU A 416 -10.06 -50.35 -40.11
N ARG A 417 -10.40 -49.32 -40.90
CA ARG A 417 -9.38 -48.45 -41.55
C ARG A 417 -9.61 -46.97 -41.31
N VAL A 418 -10.35 -46.63 -40.26
CA VAL A 418 -10.51 -45.25 -39.82
C VAL A 418 -10.17 -45.11 -38.32
N GLU A 419 -10.41 -46.12 -37.50
CA GLU A 419 -10.05 -46.05 -36.06
C GLU A 419 -8.58 -46.42 -35.74
N GLU A 420 -7.88 -47.25 -36.52
CA GLU A 420 -6.42 -47.44 -36.32
C GLU A 420 -5.58 -46.23 -36.77
N THR A 421 -6.14 -45.35 -37.61
CA THR A 421 -5.45 -44.11 -38.05
C THR A 421 -5.73 -42.88 -37.17
N GLU A 422 -6.65 -42.98 -36.20
CA GLU A 422 -6.91 -41.94 -35.20
C GLU A 422 -6.35 -42.32 -33.83
N GLU A 423 -6.36 -43.60 -33.41
CA GLU A 423 -5.67 -44.02 -32.17
C GLU A 423 -4.13 -44.06 -32.33
N GLU A 424 -3.56 -44.40 -33.50
CA GLU A 424 -2.11 -44.23 -33.74
C GLU A 424 -1.72 -42.75 -33.87
N LYS A 425 -2.64 -41.87 -34.28
CA LYS A 425 -2.38 -40.42 -34.32
C LYS A 425 -2.52 -39.73 -32.98
N GLU A 426 -3.49 -40.12 -32.15
CA GLU A 426 -3.62 -39.57 -30.78
C GLU A 426 -2.53 -40.10 -29.85
N THR A 427 -2.08 -41.36 -30.02
CA THR A 427 -0.92 -41.87 -29.27
C THR A 427 0.43 -41.38 -29.80
N GLU A 428 0.58 -41.11 -31.10
CA GLU A 428 1.75 -40.37 -31.63
C GLU A 428 1.74 -38.89 -31.21
N ASP A 429 0.60 -38.18 -31.23
CA ASP A 429 0.50 -36.78 -30.76
C ASP A 429 0.66 -36.66 -29.24
N GLU A 430 0.17 -37.61 -28.44
CA GLU A 430 0.39 -37.64 -26.98
C GLU A 430 1.83 -38.04 -26.62
N THR A 431 2.45 -39.00 -27.32
CA THR A 431 3.88 -39.29 -27.10
C THR A 431 4.81 -38.26 -27.72
N GLU A 432 4.38 -37.47 -28.72
CA GLU A 432 5.12 -36.32 -29.23
C GLU A 432 4.97 -35.10 -28.28
N LYS A 433 3.79 -34.89 -27.68
CA LYS A 433 3.59 -33.91 -26.59
C LYS A 433 4.33 -34.27 -25.30
N GLU A 434 4.32 -35.53 -24.86
CA GLU A 434 5.10 -35.98 -23.70
C GLU A 434 6.60 -35.86 -23.97
N LYS A 435 7.08 -36.16 -25.19
CA LYS A 435 8.48 -35.93 -25.59
C LYS A 435 8.84 -34.45 -25.74
N GLU A 436 7.90 -33.57 -26.11
CA GLU A 436 8.08 -32.12 -26.12
C GLU A 436 8.09 -31.55 -24.70
N THR A 437 7.24 -32.04 -23.79
CA THR A 437 7.25 -31.64 -22.38
C THR A 437 8.43 -32.21 -21.60
N GLU A 438 8.90 -33.42 -21.90
CA GLU A 438 10.18 -33.95 -21.38
C GLU A 438 11.38 -33.16 -21.93
N LYS A 439 11.36 -32.75 -23.21
CA LYS A 439 12.42 -31.88 -23.76
C LYS A 439 12.38 -30.45 -23.22
N GLU A 440 11.20 -29.90 -22.92
CA GLU A 440 11.07 -28.59 -22.28
C GLU A 440 11.49 -28.64 -20.82
N THR A 441 11.15 -29.71 -20.10
CA THR A 441 11.63 -29.90 -18.71
C THR A 441 13.11 -30.23 -18.65
N GLU A 442 13.68 -31.04 -19.56
CA GLU A 442 15.14 -31.24 -19.65
C GLU A 442 15.87 -29.92 -19.98
N LYS A 443 15.31 -29.08 -20.88
CA LYS A 443 15.86 -27.75 -21.17
C LYS A 443 15.73 -26.78 -20.00
N GLU A 444 14.64 -26.83 -19.24
CA GLU A 444 14.49 -26.02 -18.03
C GLU A 444 15.46 -26.48 -16.94
N THR A 445 15.70 -27.78 -16.79
CA THR A 445 16.72 -28.30 -15.86
C THR A 445 18.16 -28.04 -16.31
N GLU A 446 18.48 -28.13 -17.61
CA GLU A 446 19.80 -27.72 -18.14
C GLU A 446 20.01 -26.21 -17.96
N LYS A 447 18.95 -25.42 -18.11
CA LYS A 447 19.01 -23.97 -17.88
C LYS A 447 19.14 -23.63 -16.41
N GLU A 448 18.44 -24.31 -15.51
CA GLU A 448 18.64 -24.18 -14.06
C GLU A 448 20.05 -24.60 -13.64
N GLU A 449 20.60 -25.70 -14.19
CA GLU A 449 22.00 -26.10 -13.94
C GLU A 449 23.03 -25.12 -14.53
N GLU A 450 22.79 -24.53 -15.70
CA GLU A 450 23.64 -23.46 -16.25
C GLU A 450 23.56 -22.19 -15.38
N THR A 451 22.36 -21.84 -14.90
CA THR A 451 22.17 -20.67 -14.02
C THR A 451 22.83 -20.90 -12.66
N GLU A 452 22.76 -22.12 -12.12
CA GLU A 452 23.40 -22.50 -10.86
C GLU A 452 24.94 -22.49 -10.99
N LYS A 453 25.48 -23.02 -12.10
CA LYS A 453 26.92 -22.94 -12.42
C LYS A 453 27.39 -21.50 -12.68
N GLU A 454 26.57 -20.64 -13.28
CA GLU A 454 26.87 -19.21 -13.41
C GLU A 454 26.86 -18.50 -12.06
N THR A 455 25.91 -18.79 -11.16
CA THR A 455 25.89 -18.24 -9.80
C THR A 455 27.03 -18.74 -8.93
N GLU A 456 27.44 -20.02 -9.04
CA GLU A 456 28.62 -20.52 -8.33
C GLU A 456 29.90 -19.85 -8.83
N LYS A 457 29.98 -19.58 -10.15
CA LYS A 457 31.12 -18.88 -10.74
C LYS A 457 31.15 -17.41 -10.35
N GLU A 458 30.01 -16.73 -10.28
CA GLU A 458 29.91 -15.36 -9.75
C GLU A 458 30.31 -15.31 -8.26
N GLU A 459 29.86 -16.26 -7.44
CA GLU A 459 30.29 -16.37 -6.04
C GLU A 459 31.80 -16.63 -5.90
N GLU A 460 32.39 -17.46 -6.78
CA GLU A 460 33.83 -17.73 -6.76
C GLU A 460 34.64 -16.50 -7.20
N THR A 461 34.13 -15.74 -8.17
CA THR A 461 34.72 -14.48 -8.63
C THR A 461 34.62 -13.39 -7.55
N GLU A 462 33.51 -13.33 -6.82
CA GLU A 462 33.32 -12.37 -5.71
C GLU A 462 34.21 -12.72 -4.51
N LYS A 463 34.42 -14.02 -4.24
CA LYS A 463 35.39 -14.48 -3.22
C LYS A 463 36.85 -14.23 -3.62
N GLU A 464 37.18 -14.30 -4.90
CA GLU A 464 38.52 -13.96 -5.41
C GLU A 464 38.74 -12.45 -5.35
N THR A 465 37.73 -11.65 -5.69
CA THR A 465 37.77 -10.17 -5.57
C THR A 465 37.90 -9.73 -4.12
N GLN A 466 37.18 -10.36 -3.18
CA GLN A 466 37.33 -10.08 -1.75
C GLN A 466 38.72 -10.46 -1.20
N ARG A 467 39.34 -11.53 -1.72
CA ARG A 467 40.72 -11.88 -1.35
C ARG A 467 41.73 -10.88 -1.91
N GLU A 468 41.52 -10.36 -3.11
CA GLU A 468 42.36 -9.31 -3.69
C GLU A 468 42.22 -8.00 -2.89
N GLU A 469 40.99 -7.61 -2.51
CA GLU A 469 40.75 -6.44 -1.65
C GLU A 469 41.35 -6.60 -0.25
N GLU A 470 41.24 -7.77 0.39
CA GLU A 470 41.90 -8.05 1.68
C GLU A 470 43.44 -8.00 1.55
N THR A 471 44.00 -8.45 0.42
CA THR A 471 45.45 -8.40 0.18
C THR A 471 45.93 -6.97 -0.07
N GLU A 472 45.14 -6.15 -0.79
CA GLU A 472 45.41 -4.72 -0.97
C GLU A 472 45.34 -3.95 0.35
N GLU A 473 44.34 -4.25 1.20
CA GLU A 473 44.18 -3.62 2.51
C GLU A 473 45.31 -4.03 3.49
N GLU A 474 45.84 -5.25 3.39
CA GLU A 474 47.03 -5.68 4.13
C GLU A 474 48.30 -4.98 3.64
N THR A 475 48.47 -4.78 2.32
CA THR A 475 49.61 -4.02 1.79
C THR A 475 49.56 -2.53 2.13
N GLU A 476 48.38 -1.90 2.11
CA GLU A 476 48.21 -0.51 2.57
C GLU A 476 48.50 -0.36 4.06
N LYS A 477 48.10 -1.34 4.89
CA LYS A 477 48.45 -1.36 6.32
C LYS A 477 49.94 -1.53 6.53
N GLU A 478 50.65 -2.35 5.75
CA GLU A 478 52.10 -2.46 5.84
C GLU A 478 52.81 -1.16 5.42
N GLU A 479 52.37 -0.49 4.34
CA GLU A 479 52.89 0.81 3.92
C GLU A 479 52.60 1.92 4.94
N GLU A 480 51.41 1.98 5.54
CA GLU A 480 51.12 2.92 6.63
C GLU A 480 51.99 2.65 7.87
N THR A 481 52.25 1.38 8.18
CA THR A 481 53.09 1.00 9.32
C THR A 481 54.56 1.37 9.08
N GLU A 482 55.05 1.23 7.85
CA GLU A 482 56.40 1.65 7.46
C GLU A 482 56.53 3.19 7.44
N THR A 483 55.53 3.89 6.93
CA THR A 483 55.45 5.37 6.92
C THR A 483 55.41 5.94 8.34
N GLN A 484 54.63 5.33 9.25
CA GLN A 484 54.62 5.70 10.67
C GLN A 484 55.95 5.38 11.37
N ARG A 485 56.67 4.34 10.94
CA ARG A 485 57.99 3.99 11.49
C ARG A 485 59.07 4.98 11.03
N GLU A 486 58.97 5.48 9.80
CA GLU A 486 59.83 6.56 9.29
C GLU A 486 59.54 7.92 9.95
N GLU A 487 58.27 8.28 10.15
CA GLU A 487 57.89 9.50 10.89
C GLU A 487 58.36 9.47 12.35
N LYS A 488 58.27 8.30 13.00
CA LYS A 488 58.74 8.12 14.38
C LYS A 488 60.26 8.17 14.51
N ASN A 489 61.00 7.80 13.46
CA ASN A 489 62.46 7.98 13.39
C ASN A 489 62.86 9.43 13.08
N LYS A 490 62.00 10.22 12.44
CA LYS A 490 62.14 11.69 12.26
C LYS A 490 61.85 12.49 13.53
N MET A 491 61.13 11.91 14.49
CA MET A 491 60.72 12.54 15.73
C MET A 491 61.62 12.13 16.92
N LYS A 492 62.94 12.25 16.76
CA LYS A 492 63.91 12.12 17.87
C LYS A 492 64.54 13.50 18.13
N PRO A 493 64.35 14.12 19.32
CA PRO A 493 64.81 15.48 19.55
C PRO A 493 66.33 15.58 19.73
N GLU A 494 66.96 16.53 19.00
CA GLU A 494 68.21 17.17 19.44
C GLU A 494 67.96 18.00 20.71
N PRO A 495 68.97 18.19 21.59
CA PRO A 495 68.76 18.70 22.94
C PRO A 495 68.45 20.21 22.98
N ASP A 496 67.42 20.58 23.73
CA ASP A 496 66.88 21.94 23.87
C ASP A 496 67.73 22.83 24.80
N GLN A 497 67.94 24.07 24.37
CA GLN A 497 68.48 25.17 25.16
C GLN A 497 67.33 25.90 25.88
N THR A 498 67.15 25.62 27.17
CA THR A 498 66.37 26.49 28.07
C THR A 498 67.14 26.78 29.35
N GLU A 499 68.08 27.73 29.27
CA GLU A 499 68.72 28.34 30.44
C GLU A 499 68.41 29.84 30.50
N GLN A 500 67.13 30.26 30.53
CA GLN A 500 66.84 31.67 30.85
C GLN A 500 65.47 32.05 31.45
N SER A 501 64.53 31.14 31.72
CA SER A 501 63.27 31.49 32.43
C SER A 501 63.18 31.00 33.89
N GLY A 502 64.24 30.37 34.41
CA GLY A 502 64.32 29.87 35.79
C GLY A 502 64.85 30.88 36.84
N LYS A 503 65.35 32.05 36.43
CA LYS A 503 66.01 33.01 37.34
C LYS A 503 65.08 34.09 37.91
N GLU A 504 64.00 34.47 37.23
CA GLU A 504 63.09 35.53 37.71
C GLU A 504 62.03 35.03 38.71
N ARG A 505 61.66 33.75 38.69
CA ARG A 505 60.77 33.14 39.70
C ARG A 505 61.46 32.76 41.02
N ARG A 506 62.79 32.78 41.09
CA ARG A 506 63.58 32.54 42.33
C ARG A 506 63.96 33.83 43.07
N GLN A 507 64.00 34.99 42.41
CA GLN A 507 64.31 36.27 43.07
C GLN A 507 63.10 36.90 43.79
N THR A 508 61.88 36.72 43.28
CA THR A 508 60.64 37.23 43.91
C THR A 508 60.19 36.42 45.14
N LYS A 509 60.48 35.12 45.20
CA LYS A 509 60.22 34.29 46.39
C LYS A 509 61.20 34.52 47.54
N THR A 510 62.43 35.00 47.26
CA THR A 510 63.46 35.23 48.29
C THR A 510 63.37 36.62 48.93
N LEU A 511 62.72 37.60 48.26
CA LEU A 511 62.54 38.96 48.79
C LEU A 511 61.34 39.06 49.76
N ILE A 512 60.27 38.30 49.51
CA ILE A 512 59.08 38.23 50.38
C ILE A 512 59.38 37.44 51.66
N GLN A 513 60.25 36.43 51.61
CA GLN A 513 60.67 35.65 52.78
C GLN A 513 61.70 36.37 53.67
N LYS A 514 62.48 37.33 53.13
CA LYS A 514 63.35 38.22 53.91
C LYS A 514 62.61 39.39 54.57
N HIS A 515 61.53 39.91 53.97
CA HIS A 515 60.70 40.93 54.61
C HIS A 515 59.88 40.38 55.79
N PHE A 516 59.43 39.12 55.72
CA PHE A 516 58.67 38.49 56.81
C PHE A 516 59.54 38.12 58.02
N GLN A 517 60.86 37.87 57.84
CA GLN A 517 61.80 37.63 58.95
C GLN A 517 62.39 38.91 59.57
N SER A 518 62.29 40.07 58.91
CA SER A 518 62.70 41.37 59.48
C SER A 518 61.61 41.97 60.40
N PHE A 519 60.33 41.78 60.05
CA PHE A 519 59.21 42.32 60.85
C PHE A 519 58.96 41.58 62.17
N VAL A 520 59.44 40.33 62.31
CA VAL A 520 59.31 39.53 63.54
C VAL A 520 60.49 39.74 64.52
N ARG A 521 61.56 40.44 64.13
CA ARG A 521 62.73 40.72 65.01
C ARG A 521 62.74 42.10 65.69
N VAL A 522 61.82 43.00 65.37
CA VAL A 522 61.80 44.37 65.96
C VAL A 522 60.86 44.50 67.18
N ASN A 523 60.06 43.48 67.52
CA ASN A 523 59.21 43.49 68.72
C ASN A 523 59.81 42.74 69.93
N HIS A 524 61.12 42.49 69.95
CA HIS A 524 61.83 42.10 71.18
C HIS A 524 63.18 42.85 71.27
N ARG A 525 63.15 43.96 72.02
CA ARG A 525 64.24 44.87 72.45
C ARG A 525 64.61 46.02 71.51
N LEU A 526 64.19 47.23 71.96
CA LEU A 526 64.66 48.59 71.61
C LEU A 526 64.45 49.06 70.17
#